data_AF-A0A4Q2Z3B2-F1
#
_entry.id   AF-A0A4Q2Z3B2-F1
#
_cell.length_a   1.000
_cell.length_b   1.000
_cell.length_c   1.000
_cell.angle_alpha   90.00
_cell.angle_beta   90.00
_cell.angle_gamma   90.00
#
_symmetry.space_group_name_H-M   'P 1'
#
loop_
_entity.id
_entity.type
_entity.pdbx_description
1 polymer ?
#
loop_
_entity_poly.entity_id
_entity_poly.type
_entity_poly.pdbx_seq_one_letter_code
_entity_poly.pdbx_strand_id
1 'polypeptide(L)' 'MDLGQRPKIEDSSRYHQAILALTTAFWDAELKANPEAKAWLNGKEARSVLVAADRWESNAKAKE' A
#
# COMPACT_ATOMS: atom_id res chain seq x y z
N MET A 1 40.08 -9.36 5.04
CA MET A 1 38.98 -8.84 4.21
C MET A 1 37.74 -8.86 5.07
N ASP A 2 37.41 -7.70 5.65
CA ASP A 2 36.20 -7.52 6.44
C ASP A 2 35.02 -7.44 5.46
N LEU A 3 34.21 -8.49 5.43
CA LEU A 3 32.95 -8.49 4.67
C LEU A 3 31.98 -7.61 5.46
N GLY A 4 32.18 -6.30 5.31
CA GLY A 4 31.42 -5.26 5.97
C GLY A 4 29.95 -5.64 6.03
N GLN A 5 29.40 -5.61 7.25
CA GLN A 5 28.02 -5.98 7.57
C GLN A 5 27.09 -5.56 6.43
N ARG A 6 26.60 -6.54 5.65
CA ARG A 6 25.48 -6.29 4.73
C ARG A 6 24.37 -5.66 5.56
N PRO A 7 23.77 -4.54 5.14
CA PRO A 7 22.64 -3.98 5.86
C PRO A 7 21.60 -5.09 6.00
N LYS A 8 21.27 -5.40 7.26
CA LYS A 8 20.23 -6.36 7.61
C LYS A 8 18.98 -5.91 6.87
N ILE A 9 18.48 -6.73 5.95
CA ILE A 9 17.28 -6.42 5.17
C ILE A 9 16.17 -6.19 6.18
N GLU A 10 15.86 -4.91 6.40
CA GLU A 10 14.92 -4.42 7.37
C GLU A 10 13.53 -4.92 6.95
N ASP A 11 12.89 -5.67 7.84
CA ASP A 11 11.49 -6.08 7.87
C ASP A 11 10.72 -6.10 6.52
N SER A 12 10.96 -7.13 5.71
CA SER A 12 10.18 -7.43 4.50
C SER A 12 8.68 -7.70 4.76
N SER A 13 8.28 -7.88 6.02
CA SER A 13 6.89 -8.13 6.41
C SER A 13 6.00 -6.88 6.28
N ARG A 14 6.52 -5.68 6.53
CA ARG A 14 5.71 -4.45 6.52
C ARG A 14 5.20 -4.09 5.12
N TYR A 15 6.03 -4.29 4.09
CA TYR A 15 5.63 -4.10 2.70
C TYR A 15 4.63 -5.15 2.24
N HIS A 16 4.76 -6.38 2.73
CA HIS A 16 3.78 -7.43 2.46
C HIS A 16 2.39 -7.05 2.99
N GLN A 17 2.30 -6.51 4.22
CA GLN A 17 1.04 -6.05 4.80
C GLN A 17 0.42 -4.90 4.01
N ALA A 18 1.24 -3.92 3.60
CA ALA A 18 0.77 -2.80 2.79
C ALA A 18 0.20 -3.27 1.44
N ILE A 19 0.94 -4.13 0.73
CA ILE A 19 0.49 -4.70 -0.55
C ILE A 19 -0.80 -5.49 -0.36
N LEU A 20 -0.87 -6.34 0.67
CA LEU A 20 -2.04 -7.18 0.94
C LEU A 20 -3.29 -6.33 1.24
N ALA A 21 -3.17 -5.32 2.09
CA ALA A 21 -4.30 -4.44 2.43
C ALA A 21 -4.78 -3.65 1.19
N LEU A 22 -3.87 -3.04 0.44
CA LEU A 22 -4.20 -2.22 -0.72
C LEU A 22 -4.80 -3.04 -1.85
N THR A 23 -4.22 -4.20 -2.18
CA THR A 23 -4.75 -5.08 -3.24
C THR A 23 -6.10 -5.67 -2.86
N THR A 24 -6.29 -6.05 -1.59
CA THR A 24 -7.60 -6.52 -1.11
C THR A 24 -8.66 -5.46 -1.26
N ALA A 25 -8.41 -4.24 -0.76
CA ALA A 25 -9.37 -3.14 -0.85
C ALA A 25 -9.66 -2.73 -2.30
N PHE A 26 -8.68 -2.80 -3.19
CA PHE A 26 -8.86 -2.57 -4.62
C PHE A 26 -9.81 -3.58 -5.25
N TRP A 27 -9.60 -4.88 -5.02
CA TRP A 27 -10.47 -5.89 -5.58
C TRP A 27 -11.88 -5.89 -4.97
N ASP A 28 -12.02 -5.58 -3.68
CA ASP A 28 -13.33 -5.43 -3.06
C ASP A 28 -14.10 -4.22 -3.64
N ALA A 29 -13.42 -3.11 -3.91
CA ALA A 29 -14.02 -1.94 -4.53
C ALA A 29 -14.44 -2.19 -5.99
N GLU A 30 -13.61 -2.86 -6.80
CA GLU A 30 -13.84 -3.03 -8.24
C GLU A 30 -14.69 -4.26 -8.59
N LEU A 31 -14.52 -5.40 -7.92
CA LEU A 31 -15.24 -6.64 -8.25
C LEU A 31 -16.54 -6.79 -7.48
N LYS A 32 -16.60 -6.30 -6.24
CA LYS A 32 -17.79 -6.41 -5.38
C LYS A 32 -18.56 -5.09 -5.28
N ALA A 33 -18.09 -4.04 -5.95
CA ALA A 33 -18.65 -2.69 -5.82
C ALA A 33 -18.76 -2.22 -4.36
N ASN A 34 -17.84 -2.66 -3.49
CA ASN A 34 -17.91 -2.36 -2.06
C ASN A 34 -17.62 -0.86 -1.81
N PRO A 35 -18.61 -0.07 -1.35
CA PRO A 35 -18.45 1.37 -1.16
C PRO A 35 -17.51 1.70 0.00
N GLU A 36 -17.45 0.85 1.02
CA GLU A 36 -16.57 1.02 2.18
C GLU A 36 -15.10 0.83 1.77
N ALA A 37 -14.82 -0.18 0.96
CA ALA A 37 -13.48 -0.42 0.43
C ALA A 37 -13.00 0.74 -0.47
N LYS A 38 -13.91 1.27 -1.31
CA LYS A 38 -13.63 2.45 -2.13
C LYS A 38 -13.38 3.69 -1.27
N ALA A 39 -14.18 3.92 -0.23
CA ALA A 39 -13.98 5.02 0.70
C ALA A 39 -12.64 4.89 1.44
N TRP A 40 -12.29 3.67 1.88
CA TRP A 40 -11.03 3.37 2.56
C TRP A 40 -9.82 3.67 1.66
N LEU A 41 -9.83 3.23 0.40
CA LEU A 41 -8.76 3.49 -0.58
C LEU A 41 -8.54 4.98 -0.88
N ASN A 42 -9.61 5.78 -0.83
CA ASN A 42 -9.52 7.23 -1.03
C ASN A 42 -9.27 7.99 0.29
N GLY A 43 -9.30 7.28 1.42
CA GLY A 43 -9.16 7.81 2.76
C GLY A 43 -7.72 7.89 3.25
N LYS A 44 -7.55 8.46 4.45
CA LYS A 44 -6.25 8.51 5.13
C LYS A 44 -5.79 7.13 5.61
N GLU A 45 -6.72 6.22 5.85
CA GLU A 45 -6.44 4.88 6.39
C GLU A 45 -5.60 4.03 5.42
N ALA A 46 -5.88 4.09 4.11
CA ALA A 46 -5.06 3.42 3.10
C ALA A 46 -3.62 3.97 3.02
N ARG A 47 -3.38 5.20 3.48
CA ARG A 47 -2.03 5.79 3.54
C ARG A 47 -1.31 5.44 4.83
N SER A 48 -2.04 5.12 5.89
CA SER A 48 -1.48 4.74 7.19
C SER A 48 -0.80 3.36 7.19
N VAL A 49 -1.09 2.50 6.19
CA VAL A 49 -0.41 1.20 6.04
C VAL A 49 0.93 1.30 5.30
N LEU A 50 1.19 2.44 4.65
CA LEU A 50 2.46 2.71 3.96
C LEU A 50 3.53 3.17 4.96
N VAL A 51 4.80 2.95 4.62
CA VAL A 51 5.88 3.49 5.47
C VAL A 51 6.04 4.97 5.18
N ALA A 52 6.59 5.72 6.14
CA ALA A 52 6.73 7.18 6.01
C ALA A 52 7.54 7.64 4.77
N ALA A 53 8.36 6.75 4.19
CA ALA A 53 9.14 7.02 2.99
C ALA A 53 8.39 6.74 1.67
N ASP A 54 7.24 6.06 1.71
CA ASP A 54 6.45 5.76 0.52
C ASP A 54 5.63 6.96 0.08
N ARG A 55 5.43 7.08 -1.24
CA ARG A 55 4.63 8.14 -1.85
C ARG A 55 3.33 7.58 -2.40
N TRP A 56 2.21 8.13 -1.95
CA TRP A 56 0.89 7.82 -2.50
C TRP A 56 0.64 8.61 -3.78
N GLU A 57 0.45 7.92 -4.90
CA GLU A 57 0.10 8.52 -6.19
C GLU A 57 -1.20 7.90 -6.71
N SER A 58 -2.07 8.73 -7.26
CA SER A 58 -3.27 8.30 -7.95
C SER A 58 -3.35 8.99 -9.30
N ASN A 59 -3.59 8.25 -10.38
CA ASN A 59 -3.77 8.85 -11.69
C ASN A 59 -5.10 9.61 -11.74
N ALA A 60 -5.04 10.94 -11.54
CA ALA A 60 -6.23 11.80 -11.59
C ALA A 60 -6.94 11.76 -12.95
N LYS A 61 -6.18 11.53 -14.04
CA LYS A 61 -6.73 11.44 -15.41
C LYS A 61 -7.53 10.17 -15.69
N ALA A 62 -7.46 9.17 -14.81
CA ALA A 62 -8.28 7.95 -14.94
C ALA A 62 -9.66 8.10 -14.28
N LYS A 63 -9.93 9.23 -13.60
CA LYS A 63 -11.22 9.55 -12.98
C LYS A 63 -12.08 10.52 -13.83
N GLU A 64 -11.59 10.95 -14.99
CA GLU A 64 -12.28 11.84 -15.95
C GLU A 64 -13.05 11.05 -17.02
#